data_AF-A0A561WXE2-F1
#
_entry.id   AF-A0A561WXE2-F1
#
_cell.length_a   1.000
_cell.length_b   1.000
_cell.length_c   1.000
_cell.angle_alpha   90.00
_cell.angle_beta   90.00
_cell.angle_gamma   90.00
#
_symmetry.space_group_name_H-M   'P 1'
#
loop_
_entity.id
_entity.type
_entity.pdbx_description
1 polymer ?
#
loop_
_entity_poly.entity_id
_entity_poly.type
_entity_poly.pdbx_seq_one_letter_code
_entity_poly.pdbx_strand_id
1 'polypeptide(L)'
;MGARFEELAWRETPIGEISLRRRRDPALDVDVYEVKLDDEFLMSSLFPVAEIELARLGLAPLTGDALDVVVGGLGLGYTARTALEDPRVRSLVVVEAIEDVIDWHRRQLFPFAAGLAPDPRTRFVRADFFAAVAGGTGLDPAEPDRRFHAVLLDVDHSPRHVLHPSHAPFYRADGLRRLADLLHPDGVFALWSDDPPDEEFGRVLAEVFPTSQAHVVRFANPLTGGESANTVYVGRR
;
A
#
# COMPACT_ATOMS: atom_id res chain seq x y z
N MET A 1 4.43 -23.71 -25.97
CA MET A 1 5.58 -23.14 -25.23
C MET A 1 5.25 -21.67 -25.02
N GLY A 2 4.72 -21.31 -23.86
CA GLY A 2 4.26 -19.95 -23.59
C GLY A 2 5.40 -18.93 -23.66
N ALA A 3 5.10 -17.68 -23.97
CA ALA A 3 6.09 -16.63 -24.01
C ALA A 3 6.76 -16.50 -22.63
N ARG A 4 8.10 -16.45 -22.59
CA ARG A 4 8.86 -16.22 -21.34
C ARG A 4 8.63 -14.84 -20.75
N PHE A 5 8.06 -13.95 -21.55
CA PHE A 5 7.82 -12.55 -21.28
C PHE A 5 6.59 -12.10 -22.08
N GLU A 6 5.74 -11.30 -21.46
CA GLU A 6 4.57 -10.69 -22.07
C GLU A 6 4.36 -9.31 -21.45
N GLU A 7 4.19 -8.28 -22.28
CA GLU A 7 3.72 -6.98 -21.84
C GLU A 7 2.19 -6.98 -21.84
N LEU A 8 1.58 -6.80 -20.67
CA LEU A 8 0.13 -6.89 -20.48
C LEU A 8 -0.56 -5.53 -20.67
N ALA A 9 0.15 -4.45 -20.34
CA ALA A 9 -0.30 -3.08 -20.55
C ALA A 9 0.89 -2.12 -20.53
N TRP A 10 0.77 -1.01 -21.26
CA TRP A 10 1.76 0.05 -21.33
C TRP A 10 1.06 1.39 -21.61
N ARG A 11 1.61 2.48 -21.07
CA ARG A 11 1.22 3.85 -21.43
C ARG A 11 2.37 4.84 -21.22
N GLU A 12 2.51 5.80 -22.13
CA GLU A 12 3.30 7.02 -21.90
C GLU A 12 2.55 8.00 -20.98
N THR A 13 3.19 8.42 -19.90
CA THR A 13 2.61 9.35 -18.91
C THR A 13 3.52 10.55 -18.66
N PRO A 14 3.04 11.65 -18.04
CA PRO A 14 3.89 12.80 -17.73
C PRO A 14 5.07 12.50 -16.79
N ILE A 15 5.03 11.37 -16.07
CA ILE A 15 6.08 10.94 -15.14
C ILE A 15 6.99 9.85 -15.73
N GLY A 16 6.80 9.47 -16.99
CA GLY A 16 7.54 8.41 -17.67
C GLY A 16 6.62 7.35 -18.29
N GLU A 17 7.21 6.36 -18.96
CA GLU A 17 6.50 5.20 -19.51
C GLU A 17 6.18 4.20 -18.40
N ILE A 18 4.90 3.99 -18.12
CA ILE A 18 4.47 2.97 -17.16
C ILE A 18 4.11 1.69 -17.90
N SER A 19 4.67 0.56 -17.47
CA SER A 19 4.40 -0.76 -18.07
C SER A 19 4.12 -1.82 -17.02
N LEU A 20 3.15 -2.68 -17.33
CA LEU A 20 2.87 -3.93 -16.62
C LEU A 20 3.31 -5.09 -17.51
N ARG A 21 4.17 -5.93 -16.97
CA ARG A 21 4.66 -7.12 -17.66
C ARG A 21 4.55 -8.37 -16.81
N ARG A 22 4.38 -9.50 -17.48
CA ARG A 22 4.46 -10.85 -16.91
C ARG A 22 5.67 -11.55 -17.50
N ARG A 23 6.55 -12.07 -16.65
CA ARG A 23 7.63 -12.98 -17.08
C ARG A 23 7.55 -14.30 -16.34
N ARG A 24 8.03 -15.37 -16.96
CA ARG A 24 8.29 -16.63 -16.26
C ARG A 24 9.67 -16.54 -15.63
N ASP A 25 9.76 -16.70 -14.31
CA ASP A 25 11.05 -16.88 -13.66
C ASP A 25 11.59 -18.29 -13.91
N PRO A 26 12.75 -18.44 -14.59
CA PRO A 26 13.24 -19.76 -14.97
C PRO A 26 13.82 -20.55 -13.79
N ALA A 27 14.27 -19.87 -12.72
CA ALA A 27 14.86 -20.53 -11.55
C ALA A 27 13.76 -21.03 -10.60
N LEU A 28 12.67 -20.26 -10.48
CA LEU A 28 11.58 -20.54 -9.54
C LEU A 28 10.37 -21.19 -10.20
N ASP A 29 10.31 -21.20 -11.54
CA ASP A 29 9.20 -21.71 -12.34
C ASP A 29 7.84 -21.12 -11.92
N VAL A 30 7.82 -19.81 -11.71
CA VAL A 30 6.61 -19.03 -11.37
C VAL A 30 6.45 -17.84 -12.32
N ASP A 31 5.21 -17.37 -12.48
CA ASP A 31 4.95 -16.12 -13.20
C ASP A 31 5.16 -14.94 -12.25
N VAL A 32 5.96 -13.97 -12.69
CA VAL A 32 6.26 -12.74 -11.95
C VAL A 32 5.65 -11.57 -12.72
N TYR A 33 4.84 -10.78 -12.02
CA TYR A 33 4.24 -9.55 -12.51
C TYR A 33 5.07 -8.39 -12.00
N GLU A 34 5.49 -7.51 -12.90
CA GLU A 34 6.37 -6.40 -12.59
C GLU A 34 5.77 -5.11 -13.15
N VAL A 35 5.82 -4.05 -12.36
CA VAL A 35 5.48 -2.70 -12.79
C VAL A 35 6.77 -1.90 -12.92
N LYS A 36 6.95 -1.25 -14.07
CA LYS A 36 8.09 -0.37 -14.34
C LYS A 36 7.63 1.04 -14.64
N LEU A 37 8.48 2.00 -14.27
CA LEU A 37 8.44 3.37 -14.75
C LEU A 37 9.76 3.66 -15.46
N ASP A 38 9.69 3.90 -16.78
CA ASP A 38 10.85 3.89 -17.67
C ASP A 38 11.68 2.60 -17.48
N ASP A 39 12.93 2.75 -17.00
CA ASP A 39 13.85 1.64 -16.73
C ASP A 39 13.86 1.18 -15.27
N GLU A 40 13.17 1.89 -14.38
CA GLU A 40 13.11 1.57 -12.96
C GLU A 40 12.02 0.53 -12.66
N PHE A 41 12.33 -0.39 -11.76
CA PHE A 41 11.36 -1.36 -11.24
C PHE A 41 10.69 -0.76 -10.02
N LEU A 42 9.37 -0.55 -10.12
CA LEU A 42 8.60 -0.05 -8.99
C LEU A 42 8.20 -1.20 -8.06
N MET A 43 7.72 -2.31 -8.62
CA MET A 43 7.09 -3.40 -7.85
C MET A 43 7.27 -4.75 -8.54
N SER A 44 7.27 -5.81 -7.75
CA SER A 44 7.33 -7.20 -8.22
C SER A 44 6.42 -8.11 -7.41
N SER A 45 5.70 -9.02 -8.07
CA SER A 45 4.87 -10.02 -7.39
C SER A 45 5.67 -11.14 -6.73
N LEU A 46 7.01 -11.05 -6.75
CA LEU A 46 7.87 -12.11 -6.24
C LEU A 46 7.86 -12.19 -4.71
N PHE A 47 7.67 -11.05 -4.01
CA PHE A 47 7.74 -10.95 -2.54
C PHE A 47 6.59 -10.15 -1.93
N PRO A 48 5.33 -10.64 -1.99
CA PRO A 48 4.18 -9.89 -1.48
C PRO A 48 4.01 -9.97 0.04
N VAL A 49 4.96 -10.60 0.75
CA VAL A 49 4.79 -10.97 2.18
C VAL A 49 4.59 -9.71 3.03
N ALA A 50 5.33 -8.66 2.71
CA ALA A 50 5.32 -7.41 3.42
C ALA A 50 3.98 -6.66 3.29
N GLU A 51 3.41 -6.65 2.09
CA GLU A 51 2.12 -6.03 1.74
C GLU A 51 0.95 -6.79 2.38
N ILE A 52 1.05 -8.13 2.42
CA ILE A 52 0.10 -8.98 3.14
C ILE A 52 0.17 -8.70 4.66
N GLU A 53 1.37 -8.62 5.22
CA GLU A 53 1.55 -8.34 6.65
C GLU A 53 1.18 -6.89 7.00
N LEU A 54 1.33 -5.92 6.10
CA LEU A 54 0.82 -4.55 6.30
C LEU A 54 -0.68 -4.58 6.64
N ALA A 55 -1.48 -5.30 5.84
CA ALA A 55 -2.91 -5.41 6.09
C ALA A 55 -3.23 -6.17 7.38
N ARG A 56 -2.56 -7.31 7.62
CA ARG A 56 -2.81 -8.12 8.83
C ARG A 56 -2.43 -7.38 10.10
N LEU A 57 -1.24 -6.80 10.17
CA LEU A 57 -0.73 -6.07 11.32
C LEU A 57 -1.51 -4.76 11.55
N GLY A 58 -1.93 -4.08 10.47
CA GLY A 58 -2.75 -2.88 10.57
C GLY A 58 -4.19 -3.13 11.04
N LEU A 59 -4.77 -4.30 10.73
CA LEU A 59 -6.13 -4.65 11.15
C LEU A 59 -6.20 -5.43 12.47
N ALA A 60 -5.11 -6.07 12.89
CA ALA A 60 -5.07 -6.89 14.11
C ALA A 60 -5.46 -6.13 15.40
N PRO A 61 -5.08 -4.85 15.63
CA PRO A 61 -5.41 -4.14 16.87
C PRO A 61 -6.88 -3.67 16.94
N LEU A 62 -7.58 -3.65 15.79
CA LEU A 62 -8.94 -3.15 15.71
C LEU A 62 -9.93 -4.17 16.28
N THR A 63 -11.05 -3.66 16.80
CA THR A 63 -12.17 -4.44 17.30
C THR A 63 -13.46 -4.04 16.58
N GLY A 64 -14.54 -4.81 16.73
CA GLY A 64 -15.80 -4.60 16.04
C GLY A 64 -15.96 -5.47 14.78
N ASP A 65 -17.04 -5.23 14.04
CA ASP A 65 -17.49 -6.05 12.91
C ASP A 65 -17.80 -5.24 11.63
N ALA A 66 -17.60 -3.92 11.68
CA ALA A 66 -17.92 -3.00 10.59
C ALA A 66 -16.82 -1.94 10.39
N LEU A 67 -15.65 -2.39 9.94
CA LEU A 67 -14.48 -1.56 9.71
C LEU A 67 -14.55 -0.86 8.35
N ASP A 68 -14.26 0.44 8.36
CA ASP A 68 -13.99 1.24 7.18
C ASP A 68 -12.49 1.44 7.05
N VAL A 69 -11.93 0.99 5.94
CA VAL A 69 -10.49 0.91 5.71
C VAL A 69 -10.10 1.75 4.50
N VAL A 70 -8.98 2.46 4.61
CA VAL A 70 -8.29 3.05 3.45
C VAL A 70 -7.00 2.30 3.21
N VAL A 71 -6.70 2.03 1.95
CA VAL A 71 -5.35 1.71 1.49
C VAL A 71 -4.84 2.90 0.66
N GLY A 72 -3.74 3.50 1.08
CA GLY A 72 -3.03 4.51 0.30
C GLY A 72 -1.99 3.81 -0.57
N GLY A 73 -2.09 3.98 -1.89
CA GLY A 73 -1.42 3.14 -2.89
C GLY A 73 -2.25 1.91 -3.24
N LEU A 74 -2.18 1.47 -4.50
CA LEU A 74 -2.82 0.23 -4.95
C LEU A 74 -1.78 -0.84 -5.28
N GLY A 75 -0.71 -0.44 -5.95
CA GLY A 75 0.32 -1.35 -6.41
C GLY A 75 -0.24 -2.60 -7.12
N LEU A 76 0.26 -3.77 -6.73
CA LEU A 76 -0.21 -5.06 -7.25
C LEU A 76 -1.51 -5.52 -6.55
N GLY A 77 -1.99 -4.78 -5.55
CA GLY A 77 -3.25 -5.02 -4.85
C GLY A 77 -3.19 -6.04 -3.71
N TYR A 78 -2.01 -6.50 -3.31
CA TYR A 78 -1.87 -7.47 -2.20
C TYR A 78 -2.42 -6.92 -0.88
N THR A 79 -2.05 -5.69 -0.50
CA THR A 79 -2.54 -5.03 0.72
C THR A 79 -4.07 -4.92 0.71
N ALA A 80 -4.64 -4.36 -0.35
CA ALA A 80 -6.08 -4.17 -0.52
C ALA A 80 -6.84 -5.51 -0.56
N ARG A 81 -6.33 -6.51 -1.30
CA ARG A 81 -6.95 -7.83 -1.38
C ARG A 81 -6.96 -8.53 -0.03
N THR A 82 -5.85 -8.46 0.71
CA THR A 82 -5.70 -9.05 2.05
C THR A 82 -6.62 -8.35 3.05
N ALA A 83 -6.75 -7.03 2.99
CA ALA A 83 -7.69 -6.31 3.85
C ALA A 83 -9.14 -6.81 3.67
N LEU A 84 -9.56 -7.10 2.43
CA LEU A 84 -10.89 -7.65 2.14
C LEU A 84 -11.12 -9.09 2.62
N GLU A 85 -10.05 -9.84 2.95
CA GLU A 85 -10.16 -11.17 3.56
C GLU A 85 -10.62 -11.09 5.01
N ASP A 86 -10.41 -9.96 5.68
CA ASP A 86 -10.96 -9.72 7.01
C ASP A 86 -12.48 -9.49 6.90
N PRO A 87 -13.31 -10.39 7.47
CA PRO A 87 -14.77 -10.30 7.35
C PRO A 87 -15.36 -9.07 8.05
N ARG A 88 -14.59 -8.42 8.93
CA ARG A 88 -15.01 -7.20 9.63
C ARG A 88 -14.95 -5.98 8.71
N VAL A 89 -14.22 -6.05 7.58
CA VAL A 89 -14.13 -4.94 6.63
C VAL A 89 -15.45 -4.79 5.89
N ARG A 90 -16.17 -3.72 6.25
CA ARG A 90 -17.43 -3.30 5.64
C ARG A 90 -17.20 -2.49 4.37
N SER A 91 -16.15 -1.67 4.34
CA SER A 91 -15.80 -0.86 3.17
C SER A 91 -14.30 -0.67 3.03
N LEU A 92 -13.86 -0.56 1.78
CA LEU A 92 -12.48 -0.35 1.40
C LEU A 92 -12.39 0.77 0.37
N VAL A 93 -11.68 1.84 0.73
CA VAL A 93 -11.28 2.90 -0.21
C VAL A 93 -9.82 2.69 -0.56
N VAL A 94 -9.50 2.65 -1.85
CA VAL A 94 -8.12 2.62 -2.32
C VAL A 94 -7.81 3.96 -2.98
N VAL A 95 -6.84 4.69 -2.44
CA VAL A 95 -6.39 5.98 -2.97
C VAL A 95 -5.12 5.77 -3.77
N GLU A 96 -5.22 5.91 -5.10
CA GLU A 96 -4.12 5.65 -6.04
C GLU A 96 -3.96 6.85 -6.98
N ALA A 97 -2.73 7.31 -7.20
CA ALA A 97 -2.45 8.48 -8.01
C ALA A 97 -2.50 8.17 -9.52
N ILE A 98 -2.13 6.95 -9.89
CA ILE A 98 -1.93 6.52 -11.28
C ILE A 98 -3.16 5.78 -11.79
N GLU A 99 -3.89 6.40 -12.72
CA GLU A 99 -5.10 5.79 -13.31
C GLU A 99 -4.83 4.46 -14.00
N ASP A 100 -3.65 4.29 -14.62
CA ASP A 100 -3.30 3.03 -15.28
C ASP A 100 -3.22 1.85 -14.30
N VAL A 101 -2.70 2.07 -13.09
CA VAL A 101 -2.68 1.03 -12.05
C VAL A 101 -4.11 0.65 -11.67
N ILE A 102 -5.01 1.63 -11.52
CA ILE A 102 -6.44 1.38 -11.27
C ILE A 102 -7.09 0.62 -12.44
N ASP A 103 -6.83 1.03 -13.68
CA ASP A 103 -7.35 0.39 -14.90
C ASP A 103 -6.94 -1.08 -14.98
N TRP A 104 -5.69 -1.41 -14.65
CA TRP A 104 -5.21 -2.80 -14.67
C TRP A 104 -5.96 -3.69 -13.68
N HIS A 105 -6.31 -3.17 -12.51
CA HIS A 105 -7.16 -3.87 -11.54
C HIS A 105 -8.60 -4.01 -12.04
N ARG A 106 -9.18 -2.97 -12.65
CA ARG A 106 -10.53 -3.04 -13.25
C ARG A 106 -10.60 -4.05 -14.39
N ARG A 107 -9.55 -4.17 -15.18
CA ARG A 107 -9.39 -5.17 -16.25
C ARG A 107 -8.97 -6.55 -15.76
N GLN A 108 -8.77 -6.72 -14.44
CA GLN A 108 -8.40 -7.97 -13.79
C GLN A 108 -7.11 -8.59 -14.34
N LEU A 109 -6.10 -7.76 -14.62
CA LEU A 109 -4.82 -8.23 -15.17
C LEU A 109 -3.94 -8.98 -14.15
N PHE A 110 -4.29 -8.90 -12.86
CA PHE A 110 -3.58 -9.55 -11.75
C PHE A 110 -4.40 -10.72 -11.19
N PRO A 111 -4.04 -11.99 -11.49
CA PRO A 111 -4.81 -13.14 -11.02
C PRO A 111 -4.92 -13.23 -9.48
N PHE A 112 -3.89 -12.80 -8.75
CA PHE A 112 -3.85 -12.83 -7.29
C PHE A 112 -4.66 -11.69 -6.64
N ALA A 113 -4.93 -10.61 -7.36
CA ALA A 113 -5.83 -9.54 -6.92
C ALA A 113 -7.25 -9.70 -7.51
N ALA A 114 -7.53 -10.85 -8.15
CA ALA A 114 -8.86 -11.13 -8.67
C ALA A 114 -9.92 -11.03 -7.56
N GLY A 115 -11.03 -10.40 -7.90
CA GLY A 115 -12.09 -10.08 -6.94
C GLY A 115 -11.95 -8.70 -6.28
N LEU A 116 -10.77 -8.07 -6.26
CA LEU A 116 -10.61 -6.74 -5.63
C LEU A 116 -11.51 -5.68 -6.29
N ALA A 117 -11.37 -5.47 -7.60
CA ALA A 117 -12.14 -4.47 -8.33
C ALA A 117 -13.67 -4.72 -8.38
N PRO A 118 -14.17 -5.95 -8.55
CA PRO A 118 -15.62 -6.20 -8.52
C PRO A 118 -16.22 -6.37 -7.12
N ASP A 119 -15.42 -6.42 -6.04
CA ASP A 119 -15.96 -6.50 -4.68
C ASP A 119 -16.79 -5.22 -4.38
N PRO A 120 -18.06 -5.35 -3.99
CA PRO A 120 -18.94 -4.19 -3.76
C PRO A 120 -18.47 -3.29 -2.61
N ARG A 121 -17.56 -3.76 -1.76
CA ARG A 121 -16.95 -2.98 -0.67
C ARG A 121 -15.84 -2.07 -1.17
N THR A 122 -15.27 -2.34 -2.35
CA THR A 122 -14.12 -1.63 -2.90
C THR A 122 -14.53 -0.41 -3.70
N ARG A 123 -13.85 0.71 -3.45
CA ARG A 123 -13.90 1.88 -4.32
C ARG A 123 -12.51 2.44 -4.56
N PHE A 124 -12.18 2.61 -5.84
CA PHE A 124 -10.95 3.28 -6.25
C PHE A 124 -11.16 4.79 -6.32
N VAL A 125 -10.28 5.54 -5.70
CA VAL A 125 -10.21 6.99 -5.74
C VAL A 125 -8.90 7.37 -6.42
N ARG A 126 -9.00 8.01 -7.59
CA ARG A 126 -7.82 8.54 -8.27
C ARG A 126 -7.39 9.86 -7.61
N ALA A 127 -6.40 9.81 -6.72
CA ALA A 127 -5.86 10.98 -6.04
C ALA A 127 -4.44 10.71 -5.49
N ASP A 128 -3.69 11.78 -5.28
CA ASP A 128 -2.46 11.73 -4.48
C ASP A 128 -2.83 11.69 -2.99
N PHE A 129 -2.49 10.58 -2.33
CA PHE A 129 -2.76 10.36 -0.90
C PHE A 129 -2.14 11.45 -0.02
N PHE A 130 -0.87 11.81 -0.26
CA PHE A 130 -0.15 12.78 0.55
C PHE A 130 -0.72 14.19 0.37
N ALA A 131 -1.04 14.56 -0.86
CA ALA A 131 -1.70 15.83 -1.15
C ALA A 131 -3.10 15.91 -0.50
N ALA A 132 -3.86 14.82 -0.51
CA ALA A 132 -5.19 14.75 0.11
C ALA A 132 -5.12 14.92 1.63
N VAL A 133 -4.17 14.26 2.30
CA VAL A 133 -3.92 14.42 3.74
C VAL A 133 -3.44 15.84 4.06
N ALA A 134 -2.48 16.36 3.29
CA ALA A 134 -1.93 17.70 3.52
C ALA A 134 -2.98 18.82 3.32
N GLY A 135 -3.80 18.68 2.27
CA GLY A 135 -4.85 19.62 1.90
C GLY A 135 -6.09 19.56 2.79
N GLY A 136 -6.25 18.51 3.61
CA GLY A 136 -7.42 18.33 4.47
C GLY A 136 -8.71 18.05 3.70
N THR A 137 -8.60 17.53 2.47
CA THR A 137 -9.77 17.18 1.64
C THR A 137 -10.37 15.82 1.99
N GLY A 138 -9.75 15.10 2.94
CA GLY A 138 -10.10 13.73 3.29
C GLY A 138 -9.58 12.71 2.27
N LEU A 139 -9.74 11.42 2.60
CA LEU A 139 -9.35 10.28 1.75
C LEU A 139 -10.53 9.74 0.93
N ASP A 140 -11.70 10.37 1.06
CA ASP A 140 -12.91 10.02 0.35
C ASP A 140 -13.58 11.26 -0.24
N PRO A 141 -13.43 11.53 -1.54
CA PRO A 141 -14.05 12.70 -2.16
C PRO A 141 -15.58 12.71 -2.11
N ALA A 142 -16.22 11.54 -1.94
CA ALA A 142 -17.67 11.46 -1.79
C ALA A 142 -18.14 11.83 -0.38
N GLU A 143 -17.25 11.67 0.62
CA GLU A 143 -17.50 11.97 2.03
C GLU A 143 -16.22 12.58 2.65
N PRO A 144 -15.92 13.87 2.40
CA PRO A 144 -14.64 14.48 2.79
C PRO A 144 -14.33 14.43 4.30
N ASP A 145 -15.37 14.48 5.14
CA ASP A 145 -15.25 14.41 6.61
C ASP A 145 -15.21 12.98 7.16
N ARG A 146 -15.20 11.97 6.26
CA ARG A 146 -15.22 10.57 6.65
C ARG A 146 -13.96 10.19 7.41
N ARG A 147 -14.18 9.48 8.50
CA ARG A 147 -13.13 8.87 9.31
C ARG A 147 -13.03 7.38 9.04
N PHE A 148 -11.85 6.84 9.31
CA PHE A 148 -11.54 5.44 9.04
C PHE A 148 -11.05 4.73 10.29
N HIS A 149 -11.31 3.42 10.32
CA HIS A 149 -10.83 2.55 11.39
C HIS A 149 -9.37 2.16 11.12
N ALA A 150 -9.00 1.98 9.85
CA ALA A 150 -7.63 1.72 9.46
C ALA A 150 -7.22 2.58 8.26
N VAL A 151 -5.99 3.09 8.28
CA VAL A 151 -5.29 3.56 7.09
C VAL A 151 -4.03 2.72 6.92
N LEU A 152 -3.94 2.00 5.81
CA LEU A 152 -2.82 1.14 5.43
C LEU A 152 -2.07 1.84 4.29
N LEU A 153 -0.85 2.32 4.53
CA LEU A 153 -0.11 3.12 3.56
C LEU A 153 1.06 2.33 2.97
N ASP A 154 1.08 2.25 1.64
CA ASP A 154 2.03 1.51 0.82
C ASP A 154 2.28 2.29 -0.50
N VAL A 155 3.11 3.32 -0.42
CA VAL A 155 3.41 4.21 -1.57
C VAL A 155 4.91 4.45 -1.71
N ASP A 156 5.55 5.06 -0.70
CA ASP A 156 6.98 5.33 -0.74
C ASP A 156 7.81 4.10 -0.37
N HIS A 157 9.10 4.10 -0.74
CA HIS A 157 10.03 3.05 -0.35
C HIS A 157 10.25 3.01 1.17
N SER A 158 10.36 4.17 1.82
CA SER A 158 10.44 4.29 3.28
C SER A 158 10.21 5.74 3.72
N PRO A 159 10.10 6.02 5.04
CA PRO A 159 10.11 7.39 5.56
C PRO A 159 11.35 8.22 5.17
N ARG A 160 12.46 7.57 4.78
CA ARG A 160 13.71 8.21 4.35
C ARG A 160 13.90 8.23 2.85
N HIS A 161 13.19 7.38 2.13
CA HIS A 161 13.28 7.23 0.70
C HIS A 161 11.90 7.39 0.07
N VAL A 162 11.53 8.65 -0.16
CA VAL A 162 10.24 9.00 -0.77
C VAL A 162 10.33 9.00 -2.29
N LEU A 163 9.27 8.56 -2.96
CA LEU A 163 9.15 8.60 -4.43
C LEU A 163 9.10 10.03 -4.97
N HIS A 164 8.54 10.97 -4.20
CA HIS A 164 8.51 12.37 -4.57
C HIS A 164 8.82 13.28 -3.37
N PRO A 165 9.63 14.35 -3.53
CA PRO A 165 10.00 15.24 -2.43
C PRO A 165 8.82 15.87 -1.68
N SER A 166 7.66 16.02 -2.32
CA SER A 166 6.44 16.53 -1.68
C SER A 166 5.86 15.60 -0.60
N HIS A 167 6.26 14.33 -0.57
CA HIS A 167 5.81 13.38 0.45
C HIS A 167 6.57 13.56 1.77
N ALA A 168 7.80 14.08 1.75
CA ALA A 168 8.66 14.21 2.93
C ALA A 168 8.01 14.93 4.15
N PRO A 169 7.19 15.97 3.98
CA PRO A 169 6.46 16.59 5.09
C PRO A 169 5.46 15.65 5.80
N PHE A 170 4.93 14.63 5.13
CA PHE A 170 4.00 13.67 5.72
C PHE A 170 4.63 12.87 6.86
N TYR A 171 5.89 12.46 6.70
CA TYR A 171 6.64 11.68 7.70
C TYR A 171 7.11 12.48 8.92
N ARG A 172 6.66 13.73 9.04
CA ARG A 172 6.86 14.57 10.23
C ARG A 172 5.60 14.57 11.10
N ALA A 173 5.76 14.97 12.36
CA ALA A 173 4.67 14.92 13.34
C ALA A 173 3.40 15.65 12.85
N ASP A 174 3.51 16.81 12.20
CA ASP A 174 2.35 17.54 11.69
C ASP A 174 1.62 16.82 10.55
N GLY A 175 2.36 16.12 9.69
CA GLY A 175 1.77 15.29 8.63
C GLY A 175 1.01 14.11 9.20
N LEU A 176 1.63 13.40 10.16
CA LEU A 176 0.99 12.30 10.86
C LEU A 176 -0.20 12.74 11.72
N ARG A 177 -0.19 13.95 12.30
CA ARG A 177 -1.36 14.50 13.03
C ARG A 177 -2.55 14.70 12.10
N ARG A 178 -2.33 15.26 10.89
CA ARG A 178 -3.39 15.40 9.88
C ARG A 178 -3.96 14.05 9.48
N LEU A 179 -3.11 13.03 9.32
CA LEU A 179 -3.58 11.66 9.08
C LEU A 179 -4.40 11.14 10.27
N ALA A 180 -3.90 11.31 11.50
CA ALA A 180 -4.57 10.84 12.69
C ALA A 180 -5.97 11.47 12.83
N ASP A 181 -6.18 12.71 12.38
CA ASP A 181 -7.50 13.36 12.37
C ASP A 181 -8.51 12.69 11.44
N LEU A 182 -8.05 11.97 10.42
CA LEU A 182 -8.86 11.15 9.52
C LEU A 182 -9.19 9.76 10.11
N LEU A 183 -8.64 9.42 11.28
CA LEU A 183 -8.97 8.19 11.99
C LEU A 183 -10.11 8.41 12.99
N HIS A 184 -10.90 7.37 13.20
CA HIS A 184 -11.75 7.26 14.39
C HIS A 184 -10.89 7.26 15.67
N PRO A 185 -11.46 7.59 16.84
CA PRO A 185 -10.87 7.18 18.11
C PRO A 185 -10.56 5.68 18.07
N ASP A 186 -9.43 5.26 18.64
CA ASP A 186 -8.91 3.88 18.56
C ASP A 186 -8.53 3.39 17.14
N GLY A 187 -8.57 4.26 16.13
CA GLY A 187 -8.19 3.92 14.76
C GLY A 187 -6.69 3.64 14.63
N VAL A 188 -6.34 2.88 13.59
CA VAL A 188 -4.97 2.42 13.34
C VAL A 188 -4.43 3.03 12.05
N PHE A 189 -3.19 3.51 12.12
CA PHE A 189 -2.35 3.75 10.98
C PHE A 189 -1.31 2.63 10.87
N ALA A 190 -1.16 2.05 9.70
CA ALA A 190 -0.06 1.16 9.38
C ALA A 190 0.68 1.63 8.14
N LEU A 191 2.00 1.50 8.14
CA LEU A 191 2.89 1.94 7.07
C LEU A 191 3.85 0.81 6.70
N TRP A 192 3.94 0.52 5.41
CA TRP A 192 4.99 -0.31 4.83
C TRP A 192 6.27 0.49 4.61
N SER A 193 7.41 -0.16 4.81
CA SER A 193 8.74 0.42 4.59
C SER A 193 9.72 -0.69 4.22
N ASP A 194 10.50 -0.50 3.16
CA ASP A 194 11.58 -1.40 2.74
C ASP A 194 12.75 -1.37 3.74
N ASP A 195 13.02 -0.18 4.31
CA ASP A 195 14.12 0.00 5.25
C ASP A 195 13.88 -0.75 6.59
N PRO A 196 14.96 -1.13 7.31
CA PRO A 196 14.89 -1.55 8.71
C PRO A 196 14.24 -0.49 9.62
N PRO A 197 13.85 -0.86 10.86
CA PRO A 197 13.25 0.10 11.78
C PRO A 197 14.10 1.35 11.99
N ASP A 198 13.49 2.51 11.75
CA ASP A 198 14.09 3.83 11.91
C ASP A 198 13.68 4.42 13.26
N GLU A 199 14.66 4.57 14.16
CA GLU A 199 14.44 5.09 15.52
C GLU A 199 13.94 6.55 15.56
N GLU A 200 14.33 7.39 14.61
CA GLU A 200 13.85 8.77 14.56
C GLU A 200 12.42 8.83 14.04
N PHE A 201 12.08 8.05 13.00
CA PHE A 201 10.68 7.96 12.57
C PHE A 201 9.79 7.32 13.66
N GLY A 202 10.30 6.31 14.37
CA GLY A 202 9.61 5.72 15.52
C GLY A 202 9.30 6.75 16.63
N ARG A 203 10.21 7.70 16.89
CA ARG A 203 9.94 8.82 17.80
C ARG A 203 8.85 9.75 17.28
N VAL A 204 8.86 10.07 15.99
CA VAL A 204 7.82 10.91 15.37
C VAL A 204 6.45 10.24 15.44
N LEU A 205 6.36 8.92 15.22
CA LEU A 205 5.13 8.15 15.42
C LEU A 205 4.61 8.25 16.85
N ALA A 206 5.50 8.08 17.84
CA ALA A 206 5.16 8.15 19.26
C ALA A 206 4.72 9.54 19.74
N GLU A 207 5.04 10.62 19.01
CA GLU A 207 4.51 11.96 19.29
C GLU A 207 3.02 12.13 18.92
N VAL A 208 2.49 11.25 18.07
CA VAL A 208 1.15 11.38 17.50
C VAL A 208 0.24 10.24 17.94
N PHE A 209 0.76 9.02 18.00
CA PHE A 209 0.02 7.81 18.35
C PHE A 209 0.41 7.35 19.76
N PRO A 210 -0.55 7.27 20.72
CA PRO A 210 -0.29 6.81 22.08
C PRO A 210 0.43 5.45 22.18
N THR A 211 0.19 4.57 21.22
CA THR A 211 0.95 3.33 21.08
C THR A 211 1.43 3.19 19.64
N SER A 212 2.71 2.90 19.47
CA SER A 212 3.30 2.57 18.16
C SER A 212 4.32 1.43 18.28
N GLN A 213 4.43 0.64 17.21
CA GLN A 213 5.35 -0.49 17.13
C GLN A 213 5.90 -0.62 15.70
N ALA A 214 7.20 -0.93 15.59
CA ALA A 214 7.82 -1.37 14.34
C ALA A 214 7.91 -2.90 14.34
N HIS A 215 7.35 -3.53 13.32
CA HIS A 215 7.37 -4.97 13.11
C HIS A 215 8.34 -5.30 11.98
N VAL A 216 9.37 -6.09 12.28
CA VAL A 216 10.29 -6.59 11.24
C VAL A 216 9.68 -7.84 10.62
N VAL A 217 9.22 -7.73 9.39
CA VAL A 217 8.65 -8.84 8.62
C VAL A 217 9.78 -9.51 7.84
N ARG A 218 9.96 -10.81 8.07
CA ARG A 218 11.03 -11.63 7.47
C ARG A 218 10.44 -12.62 6.48
N PHE A 219 11.11 -12.79 5.35
CA PHE A 219 10.68 -13.72 4.32
C PHE A 219 11.87 -14.33 3.58
N ALA A 220 11.68 -15.55 3.09
CA ALA A 220 12.68 -16.22 2.29
C ALA A 220 12.94 -15.42 1.00
N ASN A 221 14.21 -15.18 0.69
CA ASN A 221 14.65 -14.56 -0.54
C ASN A 221 15.27 -15.63 -1.47
N PRO A 222 14.50 -16.19 -2.41
CA PRO A 222 14.96 -17.18 -3.35
C PRO A 222 15.97 -16.64 -4.39
N LEU A 223 16.07 -15.32 -4.59
CA LEU A 223 17.06 -14.74 -5.49
C LEU A 223 18.46 -14.76 -4.88
N THR A 224 18.56 -14.54 -3.56
CA THR A 224 19.83 -14.59 -2.82
C THR A 224 20.06 -15.94 -2.13
N GLY A 225 19.03 -16.78 -2.04
CA GLY A 225 19.04 -18.04 -1.28
C GLY A 225 19.01 -17.86 0.24
N GLY A 226 18.73 -16.63 0.71
CA GLY A 226 18.74 -16.26 2.13
C GLY A 226 17.38 -15.77 2.63
N GLU A 227 17.42 -14.81 3.55
CA GLU A 227 16.25 -14.11 4.09
C GLU A 227 16.36 -12.63 3.75
N SER A 228 15.23 -12.01 3.39
CA SER A 228 15.06 -10.57 3.31
C SER A 228 14.09 -10.12 4.40
N ALA A 229 14.15 -8.84 4.74
CA ALA A 229 13.25 -8.27 5.71
C ALA A 229 12.89 -6.83 5.33
N ASN A 230 11.70 -6.43 5.76
CA ASN A 230 11.19 -5.07 5.67
C ASN A 230 10.56 -4.69 7.02
N THR A 231 10.09 -3.46 7.14
CA THR A 231 9.41 -2.96 8.34
C THR A 231 7.96 -2.61 8.06
N VAL A 232 7.06 -2.99 8.97
CA VAL A 232 5.71 -2.47 9.06
C VAL A 232 5.58 -1.68 10.36
N TYR A 233 5.32 -0.38 10.26
CA TYR A 233 5.01 0.44 11.43
C TYR A 233 3.51 0.41 11.69
N VAL A 234 3.10 0.27 12.95
CA VAL A 234 1.70 0.32 13.37
C VAL A 234 1.57 1.35 14.49
N GLY A 235 0.70 2.34 14.31
CA GLY A 235 0.34 3.35 15.30
C GLY A 235 -1.16 3.31 15.58
N ARG A 236 -1.57 3.34 16.84
CA ARG A 236 -2.98 3.40 17.25
C ARG A 236 -3.27 4.72 17.95
N ARG A 237 -4.36 5.37 17.55
CA ARG A 237 -4.84 6.66 18.08
C ARG A 237 -5.48 6.50 19.46
#